data_AF-X1IW86-F1
#
_entry.id   AF-X1IW86-F1
#
_cell.length_a   1.000
_cell.length_b   1.000
_cell.length_c   1.000
_cell.angle_alpha   90.00
_cell.angle_beta   90.00
_cell.angle_gamma   90.00
#
_symmetry.space_group_name_H-M   'P 1'
#
loop_
_entity.id
_entity.type
_entity.pdbx_description
1 polymer ?
#
loop_
_entity_poly.entity_id
_entity_poly.type
_entity_poly.pdbx_seq_one_letter_code
_entity_poly.pdbx_strand_id
1 'polypeptide(L)' 'IASVENLVEPGELDPDCIHTPGIYVQRVVKVERPSYYPTIE' A
#
# COMPACT_ATOMS: atom_id res chain seq x y z
N ILE A 1 6.45 1.04 -10.11
CA ILE A 1 4.97 1.04 -9.92
C ILE A 1 4.68 0.32 -8.60
N ALA A 2 3.87 0.88 -7.71
CA ALA A 2 3.51 0.29 -6.43
C ALA A 2 2.01 0.00 -6.37
N SER A 3 1.64 -1.19 -5.91
CA SER A 3 0.24 -1.56 -5.62
C SER A 3 -0.01 -1.42 -4.12
N VAL A 4 -1.08 -0.72 -3.74
CA VAL A 4 -1.35 -0.40 -2.33
C VAL A 4 -2.79 -0.71 -1.95
N GLU A 5 -2.99 -1.14 -0.71
CA GLU A 5 -4.31 -1.38 -0.15
C GLU A 5 -5.00 -0.11 0.33
N ASN A 6 -4.25 0.93 0.73
CA ASN A 6 -4.78 2.17 1.31
C ASN A 6 -4.12 3.38 0.66
N LEU A 7 -4.93 4.39 0.36
CA LEU A 7 -4.49 5.72 -0.11
C LEU A 7 -4.85 6.71 0.98
N VAL A 8 -3.96 7.67 1.22
CA VAL A 8 -4.08 8.71 2.23
C VAL A 8 -3.63 10.03 1.62
N GLU A 9 -4.00 11.14 2.26
CA GLU A 9 -3.58 12.46 1.81
C GLU A 9 -2.11 12.74 2.18
N PRO A 10 -1.41 13.63 1.45
CA PRO A 10 -0.03 14.00 1.77
C PRO A 10 0.09 14.54 3.20
N GLY A 11 1.05 14.02 3.95
CA GLY A 11 1.29 14.40 5.35
C GLY A 11 0.54 13.56 6.38
N GLU A 12 -0.37 12.67 5.97
CA GLU A 12 -1.04 11.74 6.89
C GLU A 12 -0.21 10.50 7.23
N LEU A 13 0.84 10.21 6.46
CA LEU A 13 1.80 9.16 6.79
C LEU A 13 2.85 9.67 7.77
N ASP A 14 3.08 8.90 8.84
CA ASP A 14 4.20 9.10 9.75
C ASP A 14 5.54 8.89 9.02
N PRO A 15 6.42 9.92 8.94
CA PRO A 15 7.71 9.82 8.28
C PRO A 15 8.61 8.70 8.81
N ASP A 16 8.53 8.40 10.12
CA ASP A 16 9.36 7.35 10.74
C ASP A 16 8.91 5.93 10.33
N CYS A 17 7.69 5.81 9.80
CA CYS A 17 7.12 4.56 9.29
C CYS A 17 7.29 4.38 7.76
N ILE A 18 7.94 5.32 7.06
CA ILE A 18 8.15 5.23 5.61
C ILE A 18 9.31 4.30 5.27
N HIS A 19 8.99 3.15 4.69
CA HIS A 19 9.99 2.17 4.26
C HIS A 19 10.49 2.43 2.83
N THR A 20 9.60 2.91 1.95
CA THR A 20 9.89 3.14 0.53
C THR A 20 9.61 4.61 0.18
N PRO A 21 10.66 5.42 -0.07
CA PRO A 21 10.48 6.81 -0.46
C PRO A 21 9.72 6.95 -1.78
N GLY A 22 8.83 7.95 -1.86
CA GLY A 22 7.99 8.20 -3.03
C GLY A 22 8.75 8.47 -4.33
N ILE A 23 10.00 8.95 -4.25
CA ILE A 23 10.86 9.19 -5.42
C ILE A 23 11.15 7.91 -6.23
N TYR A 24 11.11 6.74 -5.60
CA TYR A 24 11.32 5.46 -6.28
C TYR A 24 10.03 4.91 -6.91
N VAL A 25 8.88 5.55 -6.67
CA VAL A 25 7.56 5.09 -7.11
C VAL A 25 7.01 6.00 -8.20
N GLN A 26 7.03 5.54 -9.45
CA GLN A 26 6.58 6.34 -10.60
C GLN A 26 5.04 6.40 -10.73
N ARG A 27 4.35 5.40 -10.18
CA ARG A 27 2.88 5.30 -10.20
C ARG A 27 2.40 4.42 -9.04
N VAL A 28 1.32 4.85 -8.39
CA VAL A 28 0.60 4.11 -7.36
C VAL A 28 -0.69 3.56 -7.96
N VAL A 29 -1.03 2.31 -7.65
CA VAL A 29 -2.25 1.63 -8.08
C VAL A 29 -2.96 1.10 -6.84
N LYS A 30 -4.22 1.52 -6.63
CA LYS A 30 -5.07 0.99 -5.57
C LYS A 30 -5.53 -0.42 -5.97
N VAL A 31 -5.34 -1.38 -5.07
CA VAL A 31 -5.83 -2.75 -5.23
C VAL A 31 -6.66 -3.14 -4.01
N GLU A 32 -7.66 -3.99 -4.22
CA GLU A 32 -8.45 -4.56 -3.13
C GLU A 32 -7.74 -5.78 -2.54
N ARG A 33 -7.92 -5.98 -1.24
CA ARG A 33 -7.37 -7.15 -0.56
C ARG A 33 -8.22 -8.38 -0.90
N PRO A 34 -7.64 -9.45 -1.45
CA PRO A 34 -8.41 -10.64 -1.79
C PRO A 34 -8.93 -11.29 -0.50
N SER A 35 -10.24 -11.51 -0.43
CA SER A 35 -10.89 -12.25 0.66
C SER A 35 -10.67 -13.76 0.46
N TYR A 36 -9.45 -14.23 0.74
CA TYR A 36 -9.16 -15.65 0.73
C TYR A 36 -9.17 -16.19 2.16
N TYR A 37 -10.20 -16.97 2.48
CA TYR A 37 -10.22 -17.82 3.67
C TYR A 37 -9.72 -19.20 3.23
N PRO A 38 -8.45 -19.56 3.48
CA PRO A 38 -8.03 -20.94 3.30
C PRO A 38 -8.82 -21.79 4.29
N THR A 39 -9.77 -22.58 3.79
CA THR A 39 -10.29 -23.70 4.56
C THR A 39 -9.14 -24.69 4.68
N ILE A 40 -8.60 -24.83 5.88
CA ILE A 40 -7.69 -25.94 6.20
C ILE A 40 -8.61 -27.15 6.40
N GLU A 41 -8.63 -28.07 5.43
CA GLU A 41 -9.16 -29.42 5.65
C GLU A 41 -8.18 -30.26 6.49
#